data_AF-A0A671SYS7-F1
#
_entry.id   AF-A0A671SYS7-F1
#
_cell.length_a   1.000
_cell.length_b   1.000
_cell.length_c   1.000
_cell.angle_alpha   90.00
_cell.angle_beta   90.00
_cell.angle_gamma   90.00
#
_symmetry.space_group_name_H-M   'P 1'
#
loop_
_entity.id
_entity.type
_entity.pdbx_description
1 polymer ?
#
loop_
_entity_poly.entity_id
_entity_poly.type
_entity_poly.pdbx_seq_one_letter_code
_entity_poly.pdbx_strand_id
1 'polypeptide(L)'
;MSSTQSYSRFSDENYKNWLKTTESLYILRTRIQGFIEKETETYHSSLRNKPQLNRQTCALKCERANKHLCRLCEHWKKEIIANHNGNGNRMYWDNCQPHLWPTDKWEVAKAHMPRGQTKHRKFDQFDIAAILNLMNFCKHFKIPGQCVRDVITVRNNVMHSPDFKVSNEEMKKHHKTLLQLAEELEPHVPEMKDLEKEITQFYNILDKNFNQAPCAVDGQQEDLQTVKDRQNVLDREQQAMKDRIEDFISRLEGNQDENVKEKPQDMKSLLDFLDQNKDLLENLGPEVDKLKEMQAKVDQHEEQISHLTGRVDQLEKVTHATDPVFPGNPLKYKNHLYECCQANKWPEDKFPIFTEDQEAQGYRGKVTVNGQRFIGERVFNEKKAAHQEVAFIALKQLKLQQESTDEPSSSVMHSEASSSSSSGITVFGKVTVDLSREVASDRCSTKEEATEAAYKVLWESFCISAPIEGQTYKSVTMEYFNINGFPKPIEDFDDSTTICKLKLVGPF
;
A
#
# COMPACT_ATOMS: atom_id res chain seq x y z
N MET A 1 -2.13 -21.75 44.31
CA MET A 1 -0.90 -21.31 43.62
C MET A 1 -0.74 -19.83 43.90
N SER A 2 0.46 -19.39 44.28
CA SER A 2 0.69 -18.11 44.96
C SER A 2 0.37 -16.90 44.06
N SER A 3 -0.35 -15.92 44.61
CA SER A 3 -0.67 -14.62 43.97
C SER A 3 0.54 -13.78 43.55
N THR A 4 1.75 -14.19 43.94
CA THR A 4 3.01 -13.51 43.66
C THR A 4 3.49 -13.63 42.21
N GLN A 5 2.90 -14.49 41.39
CA GLN A 5 3.29 -14.63 39.97
C GLN A 5 2.51 -13.72 39.02
N SER A 6 1.39 -13.12 39.44
CA SER A 6 0.47 -12.40 38.53
C SER A 6 0.96 -11.03 38.05
N TYR A 7 1.97 -10.41 38.69
CA TYR A 7 2.35 -9.02 38.40
C TYR A 7 3.86 -8.82 38.22
N SER A 8 4.64 -9.89 37.98
CA SER A 8 6.09 -9.80 37.89
C SER A 8 6.59 -8.90 36.75
N ARG A 9 5.81 -8.72 35.68
CA ARG A 9 6.15 -7.80 34.58
C ARG A 9 6.37 -6.35 35.04
N PHE A 10 5.73 -5.92 36.13
CA PHE A 10 5.92 -4.57 36.67
C PHE A 10 7.28 -4.37 37.37
N SER A 11 8.07 -5.44 37.59
CA SER A 11 9.47 -5.27 38.01
C SER A 11 10.38 -4.83 36.86
N ASP A 12 9.93 -4.93 35.61
CA ASP A 12 10.65 -4.41 34.45
C ASP A 12 10.33 -2.91 34.26
N GLU A 13 11.34 -2.07 34.45
CA GLU A 13 11.20 -0.62 34.31
C GLU A 13 10.78 -0.21 32.88
N ASN A 14 11.26 -0.95 31.88
CA ASN A 14 10.94 -0.63 30.49
C ASN A 14 9.50 -0.99 30.16
N TYR A 15 8.93 -2.01 30.81
CA TYR A 15 7.52 -2.34 30.71
C TYR A 15 6.63 -1.26 31.34
N LYS A 16 6.99 -0.80 32.55
CA LYS A 16 6.30 0.34 33.17
C LYS A 16 6.38 1.59 32.31
N ASN A 17 7.53 1.87 31.72
CA ASN A 17 7.71 3.01 30.81
C ASN A 17 6.84 2.90 29.55
N TRP A 18 6.68 1.69 29.00
CA TRP A 18 5.74 1.44 27.92
C TRP A 18 4.32 1.82 28.36
N LEU A 19 3.85 1.31 29.51
CA LEU A 19 2.51 1.64 30.02
C LEU A 19 2.33 3.13 30.34
N LYS A 20 3.34 3.78 30.94
CA LYS A 20 3.37 5.24 31.20
C LYS A 20 3.18 6.03 29.91
N THR A 21 3.89 5.64 28.85
CA THR A 21 3.82 6.34 27.55
C THR A 21 2.47 6.11 26.87
N THR A 22 1.97 4.87 26.89
CA THR A 22 0.64 4.52 26.37
C THR A 22 -0.46 5.30 27.10
N GLU A 23 -0.41 5.36 28.43
CA GLU A 23 -1.40 6.09 29.22
C GLU A 23 -1.36 7.59 28.94
N SER A 24 -0.17 8.16 28.76
CA SER A 24 -0.03 9.58 28.42
C SER A 24 -0.73 9.93 27.09
N LEU A 25 -0.70 9.02 26.11
CA LEU A 25 -1.43 9.16 24.86
C LEU A 25 -2.95 9.11 25.06
N TYR A 26 -3.44 8.24 25.95
CA TYR A 26 -4.86 8.17 26.28
C TYR A 26 -5.37 9.38 27.06
N ILE A 27 -4.57 9.90 28.00
CA ILE A 27 -4.88 11.12 28.72
C ILE A 27 -4.97 12.28 27.72
N LEU A 28 -3.99 12.43 26.82
CA LEU A 28 -4.03 13.44 25.75
C LEU A 28 -5.31 13.30 24.91
N ARG A 29 -5.64 12.09 24.45
CA ARG A 29 -6.85 11.81 23.66
C ARG A 29 -8.11 12.26 24.39
N THR A 30 -8.21 11.92 25.67
CA THR A 30 -9.38 12.28 26.49
C THR A 30 -9.52 13.79 26.62
N ARG A 31 -8.40 14.49 26.83
CA ARG A 31 -8.37 15.95 26.98
C ARG A 31 -8.74 16.71 25.70
N ILE A 32 -8.38 16.19 24.52
CA ILE A 32 -8.77 16.83 23.24
C ILE A 32 -10.21 16.50 22.81
N GLN A 33 -10.91 15.55 23.45
CA GLN A 33 -12.20 15.04 22.95
C GLN A 33 -13.22 16.14 22.67
N GLY A 34 -13.45 17.04 23.63
CA GLY A 34 -14.44 18.12 23.48
C GLY A 34 -14.12 19.07 22.33
N PHE A 35 -12.84 19.39 22.16
CA PHE A 35 -12.35 20.20 21.04
C PHE A 35 -12.57 19.50 19.69
N ILE A 36 -12.18 18.23 19.58
CA ILE A 36 -12.32 17.47 18.33
C ILE A 36 -13.79 17.29 17.94
N GLU A 37 -14.67 16.94 18.89
CA GLU A 37 -16.09 16.78 18.64
C GLU A 37 -16.73 18.06 18.09
N LYS A 38 -16.34 19.22 18.66
CA LYS A 38 -16.83 20.55 18.26
C LYS A 38 -16.28 21.00 16.90
N GLU A 39 -14.97 20.89 16.68
CA GLU A 39 -14.36 21.35 15.44
C GLU A 39 -14.74 20.43 14.27
N THR A 40 -14.90 19.13 14.50
CA THR A 40 -15.40 18.20 13.47
C THR A 40 -16.84 18.53 13.07
N GLU A 41 -17.70 18.89 14.03
CA GLU A 41 -19.07 19.35 13.75
C GLU A 41 -19.07 20.70 13.00
N THR A 42 -18.20 21.62 13.41
CA THR A 42 -18.06 22.95 12.79
C THR A 42 -17.59 22.82 11.34
N TYR A 43 -16.58 21.99 11.09
CA TYR A 43 -16.10 21.65 9.76
C TYR A 43 -17.23 21.06 8.91
N HIS A 44 -17.90 20.02 9.41
CA HIS A 44 -19.00 19.36 8.68
C HIS A 44 -20.12 20.34 8.32
N SER A 45 -20.56 21.14 9.29
CA SER A 45 -21.56 22.19 9.11
C SER A 45 -21.12 23.21 8.05
N SER A 46 -19.85 23.60 8.04
CA SER A 46 -19.32 24.53 7.03
C SER A 46 -19.42 23.97 5.60
N LEU A 47 -19.19 22.66 5.42
CA LEU A 47 -19.36 21.99 4.13
C LEU A 47 -20.84 21.88 3.75
N ARG A 48 -21.70 21.44 4.68
CA ARG A 48 -23.15 21.29 4.42
C ARG A 48 -23.81 22.58 3.93
N ASN A 49 -23.31 23.73 4.38
CA ASN A 49 -23.84 25.04 4.03
C ASN A 49 -23.26 25.62 2.72
N LYS A 50 -22.36 24.90 2.01
CA LYS A 50 -21.86 25.33 0.70
C LYS A 50 -22.99 25.38 -0.34
N PRO A 51 -23.01 26.38 -1.25
CA PRO A 51 -24.10 26.53 -2.23
C PRO A 51 -24.38 25.29 -3.08
N GLN A 52 -23.33 24.55 -3.48
CA GLN A 52 -23.44 23.35 -4.31
C GLN A 52 -23.93 22.12 -3.54
N LEU A 53 -23.86 22.15 -2.20
CA LEU A 53 -24.26 21.05 -1.32
C LEU A 53 -25.62 21.32 -0.70
N ASN A 54 -25.87 22.56 -0.25
CA ASN A 54 -27.12 23.09 0.27
C ASN A 54 -27.92 22.08 1.12
N ARG A 55 -27.22 21.38 2.03
CA ARG A 55 -27.78 20.34 2.92
C ARG A 55 -28.51 19.19 2.22
N GLN A 56 -28.31 19.00 0.92
CA GLN A 56 -28.90 17.91 0.14
C GLN A 56 -28.31 16.56 0.56
N THR A 57 -29.12 15.51 0.44
CA THR A 57 -28.74 14.12 0.72
C THR A 57 -28.55 13.32 -0.56
N CYS A 58 -27.70 12.28 -0.52
CA CYS A 58 -27.46 11.43 -1.68
C CYS A 58 -28.63 10.47 -1.95
N ALA A 59 -29.41 10.73 -3.00
CA ALA A 59 -30.52 9.88 -3.41
C ALA A 59 -30.07 8.51 -3.98
N LEU A 60 -28.91 8.46 -4.65
CA LEU A 60 -28.38 7.24 -5.29
C LEU A 60 -27.65 6.30 -4.32
N LYS A 61 -27.57 6.66 -3.03
CA LYS A 61 -26.89 5.86 -1.99
C LYS A 61 -25.48 5.40 -2.39
N CYS A 62 -24.67 6.29 -2.95
CA CYS A 62 -23.29 6.00 -3.34
C CYS A 62 -22.50 5.36 -2.19
N GLU A 63 -22.03 4.13 -2.38
CA GLU A 63 -21.41 3.32 -1.31
C GLU A 63 -19.91 3.49 -1.20
N ARG A 64 -19.20 3.74 -2.31
CA ARG A 64 -17.73 3.78 -2.34
C ARG A 64 -17.23 5.06 -2.98
N ALA A 65 -16.39 5.81 -2.25
CA ALA A 65 -15.82 7.07 -2.73
C ALA A 65 -14.85 6.93 -3.92
N ASN A 66 -14.33 5.72 -4.16
CA ASN A 66 -13.44 5.39 -5.28
C ASN A 66 -14.16 4.91 -6.55
N LYS A 67 -15.49 4.82 -6.54
CA LYS A 67 -16.30 4.46 -7.71
C LYS A 67 -16.99 5.69 -8.30
N HIS A 68 -17.75 5.49 -9.38
CA HIS A 68 -18.61 6.53 -9.95
C HIS A 68 -19.56 7.10 -8.89
N LEU A 69 -19.48 8.41 -8.68
CA LEU A 69 -20.31 9.14 -7.73
C LEU A 69 -21.42 9.91 -8.45
N CYS A 70 -22.52 10.12 -7.74
CA CYS A 70 -23.55 11.06 -8.19
C CYS A 70 -23.01 12.49 -8.14
N ARG A 71 -23.65 13.41 -8.88
CA ARG A 71 -23.24 14.82 -8.93
C ARG A 71 -23.07 15.46 -7.55
N LEU A 72 -23.97 15.17 -6.61
CA LEU A 72 -23.89 15.70 -5.24
C LEU A 72 -22.68 15.15 -4.48
N CYS A 73 -22.45 13.83 -4.53
CA CYS A 73 -21.29 13.21 -3.90
C CYS A 73 -19.96 13.69 -4.52
N GLU A 74 -19.93 14.00 -5.82
CA GLU A 74 -18.74 14.63 -6.42
C GLU A 74 -18.47 16.03 -5.89
N HIS A 75 -19.51 16.85 -5.68
CA HIS A 75 -19.33 18.14 -5.03
C HIS A 75 -18.80 17.98 -3.59
N TRP A 76 -19.31 17.00 -2.84
CA TRP A 76 -18.78 16.67 -1.52
C TRP A 76 -17.31 16.30 -1.59
N LYS A 77 -16.95 15.34 -2.44
CA LYS A 77 -15.57 14.88 -2.62
C LYS A 77 -14.63 16.03 -2.96
N LYS A 78 -15.03 16.93 -3.85
CA LYS A 78 -14.27 18.15 -4.21
C LYS A 78 -14.04 19.06 -3.02
N GLU A 79 -15.06 19.35 -2.21
CA GLU A 79 -14.90 20.21 -1.03
C GLU A 79 -14.04 19.54 0.06
N ILE A 80 -14.14 18.22 0.26
CA ILE A 80 -13.29 17.48 1.20
C ILE A 80 -11.82 17.55 0.75
N ILE A 81 -11.55 17.33 -0.56
CA ILE A 81 -10.20 17.48 -1.14
C ILE A 81 -9.68 18.91 -0.95
N ALA A 82 -10.52 19.92 -1.21
CA ALA A 82 -10.13 21.32 -1.05
C ALA A 82 -9.71 21.66 0.39
N ASN A 83 -10.30 20.98 1.39
CA ASN A 83 -9.99 21.14 2.81
C ASN A 83 -8.90 20.19 3.33
N HIS A 84 -8.21 19.46 2.45
CA HIS A 84 -7.11 18.56 2.82
C HIS A 84 -5.74 19.24 2.67
N ASN A 85 -4.82 19.06 3.63
CA ASN A 85 -3.46 19.64 3.64
C ASN A 85 -2.46 18.93 2.72
N GLY A 86 -2.70 17.66 2.38
CA GLY A 86 -1.90 16.88 1.43
C GLY A 86 -2.54 16.76 0.04
N ASN A 87 -1.82 16.18 -0.92
CA ASN A 87 -2.34 15.89 -2.26
C ASN A 87 -3.48 14.86 -2.20
N GLY A 88 -4.49 14.99 -3.05
CA GLY A 88 -5.68 14.10 -3.07
C GLY A 88 -5.37 12.60 -3.22
N ASN A 89 -4.19 12.25 -3.74
CA ASN A 89 -3.69 10.87 -3.85
C ASN A 89 -3.33 10.22 -2.50
N ARG A 90 -3.27 10.99 -1.40
CA ARG A 90 -2.99 10.48 -0.05
C ARG A 90 -4.24 10.30 0.81
N MET A 91 -5.43 10.43 0.23
CA MET A 91 -6.69 10.31 0.94
C MET A 91 -7.21 8.87 0.89
N TYR A 92 -7.59 8.33 2.06
CA TYR A 92 -8.07 6.96 2.19
C TYR A 92 -9.57 6.87 1.97
N TRP A 93 -9.99 7.05 0.72
CA TRP A 93 -11.40 7.03 0.31
C TRP A 93 -12.12 5.72 0.60
N ASP A 94 -11.41 4.60 0.76
CA ASP A 94 -12.01 3.32 1.12
C ASP A 94 -12.60 3.32 2.54
N ASN A 95 -12.17 4.25 3.39
CA ASN A 95 -12.82 4.49 4.69
C ASN A 95 -14.24 5.07 4.53
N CYS A 96 -14.56 5.65 3.37
CA CYS A 96 -15.70 6.55 3.19
C CYS A 96 -16.87 5.93 2.41
N GLN A 97 -18.07 6.23 2.88
CA GLN A 97 -19.39 5.95 2.33
C GLN A 97 -20.05 7.29 1.92
N PRO A 98 -19.92 7.70 0.66
CA PRO A 98 -20.32 9.03 0.19
C PRO A 98 -21.75 9.46 0.51
N HIS A 99 -22.67 8.50 0.61
CA HIS A 99 -24.07 8.79 0.94
C HIS A 99 -24.29 9.27 2.38
N LEU A 100 -23.34 9.04 3.29
CA LEU A 100 -23.39 9.48 4.69
C LEU A 100 -22.71 10.84 4.92
N TRP A 101 -21.89 11.34 3.99
CA TRP A 101 -21.25 12.66 4.11
C TRP A 101 -22.21 13.81 4.44
N PRO A 102 -23.46 13.87 3.95
CA PRO A 102 -24.38 14.95 4.31
C PRO A 102 -24.90 14.91 5.75
N THR A 103 -24.85 13.75 6.42
CA THR A 103 -25.54 13.49 7.69
C THR A 103 -24.62 13.09 8.82
N ASP A 104 -23.41 12.62 8.52
CA ASP A 104 -22.45 12.12 9.49
C ASP A 104 -21.11 12.85 9.35
N LYS A 105 -20.74 13.59 10.41
CA LYS A 105 -19.49 14.36 10.47
C LYS A 105 -18.26 13.46 10.47
N TRP A 106 -18.36 12.28 11.08
CA TRP A 106 -17.26 11.33 11.16
C TRP A 106 -17.00 10.68 9.81
N GLU A 107 -18.03 10.54 8.97
CA GLU A 107 -17.84 10.06 7.60
C GLU A 107 -16.99 10.99 6.75
N VAL A 108 -17.14 12.30 6.95
CA VAL A 108 -16.28 13.29 6.30
C VAL A 108 -14.87 13.26 6.92
N ALA A 109 -14.78 13.14 8.24
CA ALA A 109 -13.51 13.12 8.95
C ALA A 109 -12.60 11.94 8.53
N LYS A 110 -13.16 10.75 8.29
CA LYS A 110 -12.45 9.54 7.84
C LYS A 110 -11.59 9.72 6.60
N ALA A 111 -11.94 10.67 5.72
CA ALA A 111 -11.16 10.97 4.52
C ALA A 111 -9.77 11.56 4.83
N HIS A 112 -9.59 12.09 6.04
CA HIS A 112 -8.35 12.66 6.57
C HIS A 112 -7.62 11.70 7.53
N MET A 113 -8.14 10.49 7.74
CA MET A 113 -7.62 9.49 8.68
C MET A 113 -6.95 8.34 7.93
N PRO A 114 -6.01 7.59 8.57
CA PRO A 114 -5.38 6.41 7.96
C PRO A 114 -6.41 5.33 7.60
N ARG A 115 -6.00 4.27 6.88
CA ARG A 115 -6.88 3.12 6.58
C ARG A 115 -7.49 2.50 7.85
N GLY A 116 -8.58 1.75 7.67
CA GLY A 116 -9.17 0.92 8.73
C GLY A 116 -10.29 1.59 9.53
N GLN A 117 -10.76 2.75 9.11
CA GLN A 117 -11.76 3.53 9.85
C GLN A 117 -13.19 3.33 9.34
N THR A 118 -13.42 2.35 8.47
CA THR A 118 -14.69 2.11 7.77
C THR A 118 -15.88 1.96 8.73
N LYS A 119 -15.70 1.23 9.84
CA LYS A 119 -16.76 0.89 10.80
C LYS A 119 -17.00 1.96 11.88
N HIS A 120 -16.10 2.94 12.02
CA HIS A 120 -16.15 3.92 13.11
C HIS A 120 -17.15 5.04 12.80
N ARG A 121 -17.83 5.58 13.82
CA ARG A 121 -18.91 6.57 13.69
C ARG A 121 -18.96 7.58 14.84
N LYS A 122 -18.07 7.45 15.81
CA LYS A 122 -18.01 8.31 17.00
C LYS A 122 -16.60 8.32 17.58
N PHE A 123 -16.28 9.38 18.33
CA PHE A 123 -14.93 9.66 18.83
C PHE A 123 -14.27 8.48 19.54
N ASP A 124 -15.01 7.79 20.41
CA ASP A 124 -14.51 6.70 21.25
C ASP A 124 -13.97 5.51 20.44
N GLN A 125 -14.37 5.36 19.17
CA GLN A 125 -13.92 4.29 18.28
C GLN A 125 -12.62 4.63 17.53
N PHE A 126 -12.20 5.89 17.53
CA PHE A 126 -10.96 6.29 16.87
C PHE A 126 -9.81 6.30 17.86
N ASP A 127 -8.69 5.68 17.48
CA ASP A 127 -7.46 5.77 18.24
C ASP A 127 -6.86 7.20 18.15
N ILE A 128 -5.90 7.51 19.02
CA ILE A 128 -5.28 8.85 19.02
C ILE A 128 -4.57 9.16 17.70
N ALA A 129 -3.97 8.19 17.00
CA ALA A 129 -3.34 8.49 15.72
C ALA A 129 -4.37 8.83 14.64
N ALA A 130 -5.53 8.18 14.56
CA ALA A 130 -6.59 8.59 13.64
C ALA A 130 -7.05 10.04 13.90
N ILE A 131 -7.24 10.40 15.18
CA ILE A 131 -7.62 11.76 15.58
C ILE A 131 -6.52 12.78 15.22
N LEU A 132 -5.26 12.47 15.51
CA LEU A 132 -4.14 13.36 15.17
C LEU A 132 -3.95 13.47 13.65
N ASN A 133 -4.17 12.42 12.88
CA ASN A 133 -4.15 12.47 11.42
C ASN A 133 -5.25 13.38 10.87
N LEU A 134 -6.47 13.32 11.43
CA LEU A 134 -7.54 14.28 11.10
C LEU A 134 -7.06 15.72 11.32
N MET A 135 -6.47 16.03 12.48
CA MET A 135 -5.96 17.38 12.78
C MET A 135 -4.84 17.81 11.83
N ASN A 136 -3.91 16.92 11.50
CA ASN A 136 -2.78 17.21 10.62
C ASN A 136 -3.22 17.40 9.16
N PHE A 137 -4.18 16.60 8.69
CA PHE A 137 -4.58 16.59 7.29
C PHE A 137 -5.80 17.44 6.95
N CYS A 138 -6.56 17.92 7.93
CA CYS A 138 -7.70 18.81 7.69
C CYS A 138 -7.31 20.28 7.94
N LYS A 139 -7.47 21.13 6.92
CA LYS A 139 -7.19 22.59 6.97
C LYS A 139 -7.98 23.33 8.04
N HIS A 140 -9.08 22.74 8.52
CA HIS A 140 -9.96 23.37 9.50
C HIS A 140 -9.28 23.58 10.86
N PHE A 141 -8.51 22.60 11.35
CA PHE A 141 -8.01 22.59 12.72
C PHE A 141 -6.90 23.60 12.99
N LYS A 142 -6.18 24.09 11.97
CA LYS A 142 -5.14 25.13 12.07
C LYS A 142 -4.10 24.91 13.19
N ILE A 143 -3.73 23.66 13.49
CA ILE A 143 -2.69 23.31 14.47
C ILE A 143 -1.34 23.07 13.76
N PRO A 144 -0.19 23.41 14.37
CA PRO A 144 1.13 23.12 13.80
C PRO A 144 1.31 21.62 13.51
N GLY A 145 1.38 21.27 12.22
CA GLY A 145 1.42 19.87 11.79
C GLY A 145 2.67 19.10 12.24
N GLN A 146 3.79 19.77 12.57
CA GLN A 146 5.00 19.08 13.00
C GLN A 146 4.82 18.42 14.37
N CYS A 147 4.34 19.15 15.38
CA CYS A 147 4.09 18.61 16.71
C CYS A 147 3.09 17.45 16.68
N VAL A 148 2.06 17.55 15.84
CA VAL A 148 1.07 16.48 15.63
C VAL A 148 1.73 15.21 15.04
N ARG A 149 2.57 15.36 14.02
CA ARG A 149 3.31 14.23 13.42
C ARG A 149 4.31 13.59 14.39
N ASP A 150 4.94 14.39 15.24
CA ASP A 150 5.88 13.88 16.24
C ASP A 150 5.16 13.01 17.27
N VAL A 151 3.96 13.41 17.74
CA VAL A 151 3.15 12.58 18.64
C VAL A 151 2.58 11.34 17.94
N ILE A 152 2.20 11.41 16.66
CA ILE A 152 1.85 10.22 15.87
C ILE A 152 3.03 9.24 15.85
N THR A 153 4.26 9.74 15.72
CA THR A 153 5.47 8.90 15.76
C THR A 153 5.66 8.26 17.14
N VAL A 154 5.40 9.00 18.24
CA VAL A 154 5.38 8.42 19.59
C VAL A 154 4.38 7.26 19.69
N ARG A 155 3.13 7.47 19.26
CA ARG A 155 2.10 6.42 19.26
C ARG A 155 2.56 5.19 18.47
N ASN A 156 3.11 5.37 17.28
CA ASN A 156 3.56 4.26 16.45
C ASN A 156 4.71 3.49 17.11
N ASN A 157 5.69 4.19 17.71
CA ASN A 157 6.80 3.53 18.39
C ASN A 157 6.33 2.68 19.59
N VAL A 158 5.38 3.19 20.37
CA VAL A 158 4.88 2.52 21.57
C VAL A 158 3.94 1.37 21.22
N MET A 159 2.97 1.61 20.33
CA MET A 159 2.00 0.59 19.91
C MET A 159 2.63 -0.50 19.05
N HIS A 160 3.79 -0.28 18.44
CA HIS A 160 4.47 -1.28 17.62
C HIS A 160 5.70 -1.86 18.34
N SER A 161 5.90 -1.54 19.62
CA SER A 161 6.91 -2.22 20.45
C SER A 161 6.56 -3.72 20.53
N PRO A 162 7.43 -4.62 20.04
CA PRO A 162 7.13 -6.06 19.99
C PRO A 162 7.24 -6.74 21.37
N ASP A 163 7.98 -6.13 22.30
CA ASP A 163 8.26 -6.65 23.63
C ASP A 163 7.61 -5.83 24.76
N PHE A 164 6.81 -4.81 24.41
CA PHE A 164 6.16 -3.88 25.34
C PHE A 164 7.16 -3.13 26.22
N LYS A 165 8.30 -2.75 25.64
CA LYS A 165 9.37 -2.05 26.35
C LYS A 165 9.67 -0.70 25.72
N VAL A 166 9.87 0.28 26.60
CA VAL A 166 10.35 1.62 26.26
C VAL A 166 11.46 1.99 27.23
N SER A 167 12.62 2.40 26.72
CA SER A 167 13.73 2.83 27.59
C SER A 167 13.39 4.10 28.36
N ASN A 168 14.12 4.37 29.46
CA ASN A 168 13.94 5.59 30.24
C ASN A 168 14.20 6.86 29.41
N GLU A 169 15.20 6.81 28.54
CA GLU A 169 15.58 7.89 27.63
C GLU A 169 14.46 8.16 26.61
N GLU A 170 13.90 7.11 26.01
CA GLU A 170 12.78 7.22 25.08
C GLU A 170 11.51 7.70 25.75
N MET A 171 11.18 7.20 26.94
CA MET A 171 9.99 7.65 27.69
C MET A 171 10.08 9.14 27.99
N LYS A 172 11.25 9.64 28.45
CA LYS A 172 11.46 11.09 28.67
C LYS A 172 11.31 11.90 27.38
N LYS A 173 11.83 11.37 26.26
CA LYS A 173 11.68 12.01 24.95
C LYS A 173 10.21 12.06 24.52
N HIS A 174 9.49 10.95 24.64
CA HIS A 174 8.06 10.85 24.33
C HIS A 174 7.22 11.79 25.18
N HIS A 175 7.49 11.85 26.48
CA HIS A 175 6.82 12.76 27.40
C HIS A 175 7.04 14.22 26.98
N LYS A 176 8.27 14.62 26.68
CA LYS A 176 8.56 15.97 26.17
C LYS A 176 7.81 16.28 24.87
N THR A 177 7.76 15.34 23.93
CA THR A 177 7.03 15.51 22.66
C THR A 177 5.52 15.70 22.89
N LEU A 178 4.92 15.00 23.87
CA LEU A 178 3.52 15.16 24.23
C LEU A 178 3.24 16.55 24.83
N LEU A 179 4.10 17.02 25.74
CA LEU A 179 3.96 18.34 26.35
C LEU A 179 4.08 19.47 25.32
N GLN A 180 4.99 19.34 24.35
CA GLN A 180 5.09 20.30 23.26
C GLN A 180 3.80 20.40 22.44
N LEU A 181 3.12 19.29 22.16
CA LEU A 181 1.81 19.35 21.51
C LEU A 181 0.75 19.97 22.43
N ALA A 182 0.80 19.69 23.73
CA ALA A 182 -0.14 20.25 24.70
C ALA A 182 -0.04 21.78 24.77
N GLU A 183 1.18 22.33 24.78
CA GLU A 183 1.44 23.77 24.74
C GLU A 183 0.82 24.43 23.49
N GLU A 184 0.99 23.82 22.32
CA GLU A 184 0.41 24.31 21.06
C GLU A 184 -1.13 24.21 21.03
N LEU A 185 -1.70 23.27 21.78
CA LEU A 185 -3.15 23.09 21.88
C LEU A 185 -3.80 23.94 22.96
N GLU A 186 -3.07 24.41 23.96
CA GLU A 186 -3.61 25.17 25.10
C GLU A 186 -4.48 26.38 24.69
N PRO A 187 -4.13 27.19 23.68
CA PRO A 187 -4.98 28.31 23.24
C PRO A 187 -6.36 27.87 22.73
N HIS A 188 -6.49 26.61 22.30
CA HIS A 188 -7.71 26.02 21.77
C HIS A 188 -8.40 25.09 22.76
N VAL A 189 -7.64 24.51 23.69
CA VAL A 189 -8.05 23.50 24.66
C VAL A 189 -7.46 23.87 26.03
N PRO A 190 -8.12 24.77 26.80
CA PRO A 190 -7.60 25.24 28.09
C PRO A 190 -7.34 24.13 29.11
N GLU A 191 -7.99 22.97 28.95
CA GLU A 191 -7.77 21.77 29.76
C GLU A 191 -6.36 21.17 29.61
N MET A 192 -5.58 21.58 28.58
CA MET A 192 -4.21 21.10 28.36
C MET A 192 -3.22 21.54 29.44
N LYS A 193 -3.48 22.66 30.11
CA LYS A 193 -2.62 23.17 31.19
C LYS A 193 -2.41 22.16 32.34
N ASP A 194 -3.37 21.27 32.55
CA ASP A 194 -3.36 20.27 33.62
C ASP A 194 -2.89 18.88 33.11
N LEU A 195 -2.47 18.76 31.84
CA LEU A 195 -2.08 17.49 31.23
C LEU A 195 -0.88 16.85 31.93
N GLU A 196 0.20 17.61 32.13
CA GLU A 196 1.42 17.09 32.77
C GLU A 196 1.15 16.59 34.20
N LYS A 197 0.27 17.31 34.91
CA LYS A 197 -0.13 16.95 36.27
C LYS A 197 -0.85 15.61 36.31
N GLU A 198 -1.81 15.38 35.41
CA GLU A 198 -2.54 14.11 35.34
C GLU A 198 -1.64 12.94 34.92
N ILE A 199 -0.77 13.16 33.94
CA ILE A 199 0.24 12.16 33.53
C ILE A 199 1.14 11.79 34.72
N THR A 200 1.66 12.79 35.42
CA THR A 200 2.54 12.58 36.58
C THR A 200 1.81 11.86 37.73
N GLN A 201 0.52 12.15 37.93
CA GLN A 201 -0.31 11.43 38.90
C GLN A 201 -0.40 9.94 38.57
N PHE A 202 -0.64 9.57 37.32
CA PHE A 202 -0.64 8.17 36.91
C PHE A 202 0.72 7.51 37.14
N TYR A 203 1.82 8.20 36.79
CA TYR A 203 3.18 7.66 36.97
C TYR A 203 3.45 7.33 38.43
N ASN A 204 3.10 8.26 39.33
CA ASN A 204 3.27 8.08 40.76
C ASN A 204 2.40 6.95 41.32
N ILE A 205 1.16 6.81 40.83
CA ILE A 205 0.26 5.71 41.22
C ILE A 205 0.85 4.36 40.80
N LEU A 206 1.29 4.23 39.55
CA LEU A 206 1.93 3.03 39.03
C LEU A 206 3.18 2.66 39.85
N ASP A 207 4.10 3.61 40.02
CA ASP A 207 5.35 3.38 40.74
C ASP A 207 5.10 3.04 42.21
N LYS A 208 4.18 3.73 42.89
CA LYS A 208 3.86 3.46 44.30
C LYS A 208 3.31 2.05 44.51
N ASN A 209 2.47 1.57 43.61
CA ASN A 209 1.81 0.26 43.74
C ASN A 209 2.71 -0.92 43.37
N PHE A 210 3.73 -0.71 42.52
CA PHE A 210 4.52 -1.81 41.97
C PHE A 210 6.05 -1.71 42.17
N ASN A 211 6.59 -0.64 42.78
CA ASN A 211 8.02 -0.54 43.12
C ASN A 211 8.36 -1.07 44.52
N GLN A 212 7.37 -1.22 45.40
CA GLN A 212 7.61 -1.75 46.73
C GLN A 212 7.69 -3.27 46.65
N ALA A 213 8.84 -3.84 47.04
CA ALA A 213 8.89 -5.26 47.37
C ALA A 213 7.81 -5.53 48.43
N PRO A 214 7.13 -6.70 48.41
CA PRO A 214 6.22 -7.05 49.47
C PRO A 214 7.02 -7.21 50.77
N CYS A 215 7.24 -6.11 51.47
CA CYS A 215 7.72 -6.12 52.83
C CYS A 215 6.65 -6.86 53.62
N ALA A 216 6.98 -8.07 54.08
CA ALA A 216 6.16 -8.85 54.97
C ALA A 216 5.97 -8.08 56.28
N VAL A 217 5.00 -7.18 56.29
CA VAL A 217 4.49 -6.57 57.51
C VAL A 217 3.09 -7.15 57.68
N ASP A 218 3.05 -8.24 58.43
CA ASP A 218 1.81 -8.89 58.86
C ASP A 218 0.82 -7.84 59.38
N GLY A 219 -0.36 -7.79 58.76
CA GLY A 219 -1.56 -7.24 59.40
C GLY A 219 -1.96 -5.79 59.10
N GLN A 220 -1.29 -5.06 58.20
CA GLN A 220 -1.86 -3.78 57.73
C GLN A 220 -2.90 -4.04 56.63
N GLN A 221 -4.18 -3.76 56.92
CA GLN A 221 -5.22 -3.68 55.90
C GLN A 221 -4.78 -2.68 54.83
N GLU A 222 -4.66 -3.14 53.59
CA GLU A 222 -4.40 -2.31 52.44
C GLU A 222 -5.51 -1.24 52.36
N ASP A 223 -5.13 0.04 52.39
CA ASP A 223 -6.12 1.13 52.38
C ASP A 223 -6.99 1.06 51.12
N LEU A 224 -8.27 1.41 51.25
CA LEU A 224 -9.25 1.31 50.16
C LEU A 224 -8.82 2.14 48.94
N GLN A 225 -8.12 3.27 49.14
CA GLN A 225 -7.60 4.06 48.04
C GLN A 225 -6.47 3.33 47.31
N THR A 226 -5.56 2.66 48.02
CA THR A 226 -4.49 1.85 47.42
C THR A 226 -5.04 0.70 46.59
N VAL A 227 -6.08 0.01 47.07
CA VAL A 227 -6.74 -1.06 46.30
C VAL A 227 -7.36 -0.51 45.01
N LYS A 228 -8.06 0.64 45.08
CA LYS A 228 -8.64 1.29 43.89
C LYS A 228 -7.58 1.76 42.92
N ASP A 229 -6.52 2.38 43.41
CA ASP A 229 -5.40 2.87 42.60
C ASP A 229 -4.71 1.72 41.86
N ARG A 230 -4.48 0.59 42.54
CA ARG A 230 -3.95 -0.62 41.92
C ARG A 230 -4.89 -1.16 40.84
N GLN A 231 -6.18 -1.26 41.13
CA GLN A 231 -7.17 -1.72 40.15
C GLN A 231 -7.21 -0.82 38.92
N ASN A 232 -7.18 0.50 39.12
CA ASN A 232 -7.15 1.46 38.01
C ASN A 232 -5.94 1.18 37.10
N VAL A 233 -4.74 0.97 37.64
CA VAL A 233 -3.55 0.65 36.84
C VAL A 233 -3.74 -0.63 36.02
N LEU A 234 -4.28 -1.69 36.64
CA LEU A 234 -4.53 -2.96 35.97
C LEU A 234 -5.58 -2.82 34.86
N ASP A 235 -6.64 -2.05 35.08
CA ASP A 235 -7.67 -1.78 34.07
C ASP A 235 -7.06 -1.01 32.87
N ARG A 236 -6.18 -0.03 33.13
CA ARG A 236 -5.47 0.71 32.08
C ARG A 236 -4.52 -0.18 31.28
N GLU A 237 -3.81 -1.06 31.96
CA GLU A 237 -2.95 -2.05 31.31
C GLU A 237 -3.73 -3.02 30.42
N GLN A 238 -4.86 -3.54 30.92
CA GLN A 238 -5.74 -4.42 30.14
C GLN A 238 -6.25 -3.71 28.89
N GLN A 239 -6.69 -2.45 29.01
CA GLN A 239 -7.11 -1.66 27.85
C GLN A 239 -5.96 -1.45 26.86
N ALA A 240 -4.75 -1.16 27.33
CA ALA A 240 -3.57 -1.00 26.48
C ALA A 240 -3.22 -2.29 25.72
N MET A 241 -3.33 -3.45 26.38
CA MET A 241 -3.14 -4.76 25.76
C MET A 241 -4.23 -5.08 24.74
N LYS A 242 -5.49 -4.79 25.07
CA LYS A 242 -6.62 -4.95 24.15
C LYS A 242 -6.42 -4.14 22.88
N ASP A 243 -6.13 -2.84 23.01
CA ASP A 243 -5.90 -1.96 21.86
C ASP A 243 -4.72 -2.45 21.02
N ARG A 244 -3.68 -3.00 21.66
CA ARG A 244 -2.53 -3.57 20.97
C ARG A 244 -2.89 -4.81 20.15
N ILE A 245 -3.68 -5.71 20.71
CA ILE A 245 -4.19 -6.90 19.99
C ILE A 245 -5.06 -6.45 18.83
N GLU A 246 -6.00 -5.51 19.03
CA GLU A 246 -6.87 -5.01 17.98
C GLU A 246 -6.11 -4.31 16.83
N ASP A 247 -5.08 -3.52 17.16
CA ASP A 247 -4.20 -2.86 16.18
C ASP A 247 -3.40 -3.90 15.36
N PHE A 248 -2.89 -4.95 16.01
CA PHE A 248 -2.20 -6.06 15.35
C PHE A 248 -3.14 -6.83 14.41
N ILE A 249 -4.34 -7.17 14.90
CA ILE A 249 -5.36 -7.86 14.12
C ILE A 249 -5.76 -7.04 12.89
N SER A 250 -5.96 -5.73 13.07
CA SER A 250 -6.37 -4.84 11.99
C SER A 250 -5.32 -4.78 10.86
N ARG A 251 -4.03 -4.88 11.19
CA ARG A 251 -2.96 -4.92 10.19
C ARG A 251 -2.94 -6.19 9.39
N LEU A 252 -3.08 -7.33 10.05
CA LEU A 252 -3.15 -8.64 9.38
C LEU A 252 -4.35 -8.74 8.43
N GLU A 253 -5.46 -8.10 8.78
CA GLU A 253 -6.64 -7.99 7.92
C GLU A 253 -6.44 -7.01 6.72
N GLY A 254 -5.27 -6.36 6.60
CA GLY A 254 -4.96 -5.41 5.52
C GLY A 254 -5.62 -4.04 5.70
N ASN A 255 -6.10 -3.72 6.91
CA ASN A 255 -6.81 -2.48 7.19
C ASN A 255 -5.89 -1.29 7.55
N GLN A 256 -4.55 -1.42 7.50
CA GLN A 256 -3.59 -0.33 7.74
C GLN A 256 -2.55 -0.22 6.60
N ASP A 257 -1.67 0.80 6.61
CA ASP A 257 -0.69 1.05 5.54
C ASP A 257 0.36 -0.07 5.39
N GLU A 258 0.69 -0.41 4.13
CA GLU A 258 1.64 -1.47 3.71
C GLU A 258 3.11 -1.23 4.12
N ASN A 259 3.44 -0.04 4.61
CA ASN A 259 4.82 0.35 4.94
C ASN A 259 5.34 -0.25 6.26
N VAL A 260 4.47 -0.90 7.06
CA VAL A 260 4.89 -1.63 8.26
C VAL A 260 4.88 -3.12 7.95
N LYS A 261 6.05 -3.67 7.65
CA LYS A 261 6.24 -5.12 7.55
C LYS A 261 6.23 -5.71 8.96
N GLU A 262 5.06 -6.08 9.47
CA GLU A 262 5.00 -6.93 10.66
C GLU A 262 5.64 -8.28 10.34
N LYS A 263 6.48 -8.73 11.26
CA LYS A 263 7.14 -10.02 11.12
C LYS A 263 6.24 -11.06 11.79
N PRO A 264 6.13 -12.30 11.25
CA PRO A 264 5.48 -13.40 11.95
C PRO A 264 5.98 -13.59 13.40
N GLN A 265 7.23 -13.22 13.66
CA GLN A 265 7.86 -13.20 14.98
C GLN A 265 7.19 -12.25 15.99
N ASP A 266 6.55 -11.16 15.53
CA ASP A 266 5.91 -10.19 16.41
C ASP A 266 4.61 -10.76 17.01
N MET A 267 3.85 -11.54 16.22
CA MET A 267 2.64 -12.24 16.70
C MET A 267 2.99 -13.28 17.75
N LYS A 268 4.04 -14.06 17.48
CA LYS A 268 4.55 -15.06 18.42
C LYS A 268 5.02 -14.43 19.72
N SER A 269 5.77 -13.32 19.65
CA SER A 269 6.25 -12.60 20.83
C SER A 269 5.09 -12.10 21.72
N LEU A 270 4.00 -11.60 21.11
CA LEU A 270 2.80 -11.18 21.83
C LEU A 270 2.10 -12.37 22.51
N LEU A 271 1.93 -13.50 21.82
CA LEU A 271 1.34 -14.71 22.39
C LEU A 271 2.19 -15.27 23.54
N ASP A 272 3.51 -15.35 23.36
CA ASP A 272 4.46 -15.80 24.39
C ASP A 272 4.42 -14.88 25.63
N PHE A 273 4.27 -13.57 25.44
CA PHE A 273 4.13 -12.61 26.54
C PHE A 273 2.81 -12.83 27.31
N LEU A 274 1.70 -13.04 26.61
CA LEU A 274 0.40 -13.28 27.23
C LEU A 274 0.39 -14.61 28.00
N ASP A 275 0.97 -15.67 27.46
CA ASP A 275 1.10 -16.98 28.13
C ASP A 275 1.90 -16.91 29.43
N GLN A 276 2.87 -15.98 29.52
CA GLN A 276 3.63 -15.71 30.74
C GLN A 276 2.86 -14.87 31.77
N ASN A 277 1.78 -14.19 31.37
CA ASN A 277 1.00 -13.27 32.20
C ASN A 277 -0.48 -13.71 32.25
N LYS A 278 -0.75 -14.78 33.00
CA LYS A 278 -2.07 -15.44 33.04
C LYS A 278 -3.22 -14.54 33.49
N ASP A 279 -2.95 -13.53 34.31
CA ASP A 279 -3.94 -12.56 34.76
C ASP A 279 -4.46 -11.68 33.60
N LEU A 280 -3.62 -11.40 32.61
CA LEU A 280 -4.04 -10.72 31.38
C LEU A 280 -4.89 -11.64 30.51
N LEU A 281 -4.52 -12.92 30.39
CA LEU A 281 -5.28 -13.91 29.61
C LEU A 281 -6.71 -14.10 30.13
N GLU A 282 -6.91 -14.14 31.44
CA GLU A 282 -8.24 -14.30 32.05
C GLU A 282 -9.20 -13.17 31.64
N ASN A 283 -8.68 -11.96 31.40
CA ASN A 283 -9.48 -10.77 31.08
C ASN A 283 -9.54 -10.46 29.58
N LEU A 284 -8.64 -11.01 28.77
CA LEU A 284 -8.53 -10.77 27.32
C LEU A 284 -8.90 -11.98 26.46
N GLY A 285 -9.58 -12.99 27.04
CA GLY A 285 -9.90 -14.26 26.38
C GLY A 285 -10.43 -14.13 24.93
N PRO A 286 -11.49 -13.34 24.69
CA PRO A 286 -12.06 -13.19 23.34
C PRO A 286 -11.06 -12.62 22.31
N GLU A 287 -10.29 -11.60 22.69
CA GLU A 287 -9.29 -10.97 21.84
C GLU A 287 -8.12 -11.91 21.54
N VAL A 288 -7.69 -12.69 22.54
CA VAL A 288 -6.63 -13.68 22.41
C VAL A 288 -7.05 -14.87 21.56
N ASP A 289 -8.29 -15.34 21.69
CA ASP A 289 -8.84 -16.41 20.85
C ASP A 289 -8.89 -15.98 19.39
N LYS A 290 -9.31 -14.73 19.11
CA LYS A 290 -9.27 -14.15 17.77
C LYS A 290 -7.82 -14.08 17.23
N LEU A 291 -6.86 -13.67 18.07
CA LEU A 291 -5.45 -13.63 17.69
C LEU A 291 -4.90 -15.02 17.35
N LYS A 292 -5.25 -16.05 18.13
CA LYS A 292 -4.87 -17.46 17.88
C LYS A 292 -5.49 -18.01 16.60
N GLU A 293 -6.75 -17.68 16.31
CA GLU A 293 -7.40 -18.03 15.04
C GLU A 293 -6.63 -17.45 13.84
N MET A 294 -6.18 -16.20 13.96
CA MET A 294 -5.41 -15.55 12.89
C MET A 294 -4.01 -16.13 12.73
N GLN A 295 -3.33 -16.46 13.84
CA GLN A 295 -2.04 -17.18 13.79
C GLN A 295 -2.18 -18.50 13.02
N ALA A 296 -3.21 -19.29 13.32
CA ALA A 296 -3.45 -20.57 12.64
C ALA A 296 -3.66 -20.39 11.13
N LYS A 297 -4.34 -19.31 10.70
CA LYS A 297 -4.51 -18.98 9.27
C LYS A 297 -3.20 -18.58 8.62
N VAL A 298 -2.36 -17.80 9.31
CA VAL A 298 -1.03 -17.41 8.82
C VAL A 298 -0.16 -18.64 8.63
N ASP A 299 -0.10 -19.53 9.63
CA ASP A 299 0.68 -20.78 9.56
C ASP A 299 0.21 -21.66 8.39
N GLN A 300 -1.11 -21.77 8.20
CA GLN A 300 -1.69 -22.51 7.07
C GLN A 300 -1.31 -21.90 5.71
N HIS A 301 -1.33 -20.56 5.58
CA HIS A 301 -0.92 -19.90 4.36
C HIS A 301 0.58 -20.06 4.08
N GLU A 302 1.43 -20.02 5.11
CA GLU A 302 2.88 -20.28 4.96
C GLU A 302 3.15 -21.69 4.45
N GLU A 303 2.43 -22.70 4.96
CA GLU A 303 2.53 -24.09 4.47
C GLU A 303 2.09 -24.20 3.00
N GLN A 304 0.98 -23.55 2.63
CA GLN A 304 0.50 -23.52 1.24
C GLN A 304 1.50 -22.84 0.29
N ILE A 305 2.10 -21.71 0.71
CA ILE A 305 3.13 -21.01 -0.07
C ILE A 305 4.37 -21.88 -0.25
N SER A 306 4.81 -22.57 0.81
CA SER A 306 5.94 -23.51 0.75
C SER A 306 5.67 -24.64 -0.25
N HIS A 307 4.46 -25.23 -0.20
CA HIS A 307 4.04 -26.25 -1.13
C HIS A 307 3.97 -25.74 -2.59
N LEU A 308 3.41 -24.55 -2.82
CA LEU A 308 3.34 -23.93 -4.14
C LEU A 308 4.73 -23.62 -4.70
N THR A 309 5.62 -23.06 -3.88
CA THR A 309 7.02 -22.81 -4.23
C THR A 309 7.71 -24.11 -4.66
N GLY A 310 7.57 -25.17 -3.86
CA GLY A 310 8.12 -26.48 -4.21
C GLY A 310 7.57 -27.06 -5.52
N ARG A 311 6.30 -26.81 -5.85
CA ARG A 311 5.71 -27.21 -7.14
C ARG A 311 6.25 -26.39 -8.31
N VAL A 312 6.45 -25.08 -8.14
CA VAL A 312 7.07 -24.21 -9.15
C VAL A 312 8.48 -24.70 -9.45
N ASP A 313 9.29 -24.97 -8.42
CA ASP A 313 10.65 -25.51 -8.59
C ASP A 313 10.67 -26.85 -9.35
N GLN A 314 9.71 -27.73 -9.06
CA GLN A 314 9.57 -29.01 -9.78
C GLN A 314 9.19 -28.81 -11.24
N LEU A 315 8.26 -27.91 -11.53
CA LEU A 315 7.87 -27.58 -12.90
C LEU A 315 9.04 -26.99 -13.68
N GLU A 316 9.81 -26.09 -13.08
CA GLU A 316 11.03 -25.55 -13.69
C GLU A 316 12.04 -26.65 -13.99
N LYS A 317 12.29 -27.57 -13.06
CA LYS A 317 13.18 -28.73 -13.26
C LYS A 317 12.72 -29.67 -14.38
N VAL A 318 11.43 -29.98 -14.45
CA VAL A 318 10.86 -30.82 -15.52
C VAL A 318 11.00 -30.13 -16.89
N THR A 319 10.79 -28.82 -16.94
CA THR A 319 10.93 -28.03 -18.18
C THR A 319 12.38 -28.02 -18.69
N HIS A 320 13.37 -28.17 -17.81
CA HIS A 320 14.79 -28.27 -18.17
C HIS A 320 15.27 -29.70 -18.52
N ALA A 321 14.54 -30.74 -18.13
CA ALA A 321 14.99 -32.14 -18.25
C ALA A 321 14.49 -32.89 -19.51
N THR A 322 13.54 -32.34 -20.27
CA THR A 322 12.84 -33.06 -21.35
C THR A 322 13.35 -32.85 -22.78
N ASP A 323 14.54 -32.29 -23.01
CA ASP A 323 15.11 -32.27 -24.37
C ASP A 323 16.61 -32.64 -24.40
N PRO A 324 16.98 -33.90 -24.72
CA PRO A 324 18.36 -34.33 -24.77
C PRO A 324 19.17 -33.74 -25.94
N VAL A 325 18.54 -32.94 -26.82
CA VAL A 325 19.15 -32.46 -28.06
C VAL A 325 19.64 -31.01 -27.98
N PHE A 326 19.21 -30.24 -26.97
CA PHE A 326 19.55 -28.82 -26.87
C PHE A 326 19.84 -28.40 -25.41
N PRO A 327 21.11 -28.14 -25.04
CA PRO A 327 21.45 -27.59 -23.74
C PRO A 327 21.13 -26.09 -23.74
N GLY A 328 19.91 -25.74 -23.33
CA GLY A 328 19.39 -24.37 -23.31
C GLY A 328 17.99 -24.29 -23.92
N ASN A 329 17.13 -23.45 -23.34
CA ASN A 329 15.69 -23.38 -23.63
C ASN A 329 15.41 -23.22 -25.15
N PRO A 330 15.12 -24.30 -25.90
CA PRO A 330 15.07 -24.26 -27.37
C PRO A 330 13.86 -23.47 -27.89
N LEU A 331 12.87 -23.24 -27.04
CA LEU A 331 11.63 -22.54 -27.40
C LEU A 331 11.79 -21.02 -27.51
N LYS A 332 12.96 -20.45 -27.18
CA LYS A 332 13.16 -19.00 -27.11
C LYS A 332 14.14 -18.42 -28.14
N TYR A 333 14.82 -19.19 -28.98
CA TYR A 333 15.80 -18.62 -29.92
C TYR A 333 15.19 -17.67 -30.93
N LYS A 334 13.96 -17.92 -31.40
CA LYS A 334 13.22 -16.95 -32.20
C LYS A 334 13.03 -15.63 -31.46
N ASN A 335 12.57 -15.68 -30.21
CA ASN A 335 12.36 -14.49 -29.39
C ASN A 335 13.68 -13.76 -29.10
N HIS A 336 14.74 -14.49 -28.77
CA HIS A 336 16.06 -13.91 -28.55
C HIS A 336 16.65 -13.27 -29.81
N LEU A 337 16.35 -13.78 -31.00
CA LEU A 337 16.78 -13.13 -32.24
C LEU A 337 16.02 -11.81 -32.47
N TYR A 338 14.72 -11.74 -32.14
CA TYR A 338 13.97 -10.48 -32.14
C TYR A 338 14.49 -9.49 -31.08
N GLU A 339 14.72 -9.96 -29.84
CA GLU A 339 15.32 -9.15 -28.76
C GLU A 339 16.71 -8.62 -29.15
N CYS A 340 17.53 -9.44 -29.83
CA CYS A 340 18.83 -9.03 -30.36
C CYS A 340 18.70 -7.90 -31.39
N CYS A 341 17.73 -7.98 -32.30
CA CYS A 341 17.49 -6.92 -33.29
C CYS A 341 17.05 -5.60 -32.62
N GLN A 342 16.22 -5.71 -31.58
CA GLN A 342 15.78 -4.57 -30.77
C GLN A 342 16.94 -3.95 -29.99
N ALA A 343 17.77 -4.77 -29.34
CA ALA A 343 18.95 -4.30 -28.60
C ALA A 343 19.96 -3.58 -29.50
N ASN A 344 20.14 -4.06 -30.74
CA ASN A 344 20.98 -3.42 -31.75
C ASN A 344 20.30 -2.24 -32.47
N LYS A 345 19.07 -1.87 -32.08
CA LYS A 345 18.28 -0.77 -32.65
C LYS A 345 18.15 -0.83 -34.17
N TRP A 346 18.04 -2.05 -34.73
CA TRP A 346 17.83 -2.20 -36.17
C TRP A 346 16.42 -1.73 -36.57
N PRO A 347 16.24 -1.18 -37.77
CA PRO A 347 14.92 -0.84 -38.27
C PRO A 347 14.09 -2.11 -38.55
N GLU A 348 12.76 -2.00 -38.51
CA GLU A 348 11.85 -3.16 -38.59
C GLU A 348 11.97 -3.95 -39.91
N ASP A 349 12.33 -3.29 -41.02
CA ASP A 349 12.60 -3.93 -42.31
C ASP A 349 13.82 -4.86 -42.29
N LYS A 350 14.60 -4.80 -41.20
CA LYS A 350 15.76 -5.65 -40.94
C LYS A 350 15.51 -6.71 -39.87
N PHE A 351 14.28 -6.84 -39.36
CA PHE A 351 13.93 -7.86 -38.38
C PHE A 351 13.89 -9.26 -38.99
N PRO A 352 13.97 -10.32 -38.17
CA PRO A 352 13.99 -11.70 -38.64
C PRO A 352 12.73 -12.08 -39.43
N ILE A 353 12.93 -12.55 -40.67
CA ILE A 353 11.89 -13.13 -41.53
C ILE A 353 12.19 -14.61 -41.69
N PHE A 354 11.33 -15.46 -41.12
CA PHE A 354 11.46 -16.91 -41.18
C PHE A 354 10.71 -17.50 -42.37
N THR A 355 11.36 -18.41 -43.09
CA THR A 355 10.77 -19.22 -44.17
C THR A 355 11.28 -20.65 -44.07
N GLU A 356 10.75 -21.57 -44.87
CA GLU A 356 11.20 -22.96 -44.89
C GLU A 356 11.13 -23.55 -46.30
N ASP A 357 12.07 -24.45 -46.59
CA ASP A 357 11.96 -25.35 -47.74
C ASP A 357 11.38 -26.69 -47.26
N GLN A 358 10.44 -27.24 -48.03
CA GLN A 358 9.93 -28.58 -47.80
C GLN A 358 10.84 -29.60 -48.51
N GLU A 359 11.43 -30.50 -47.74
CA GLU A 359 12.30 -31.59 -48.18
C GLU A 359 11.65 -32.96 -47.91
N ALA A 360 12.20 -34.02 -48.52
CA ALA A 360 11.62 -35.37 -48.47
C ALA A 360 11.41 -35.93 -47.04
N GLN A 361 12.17 -35.42 -46.06
CA GLN A 361 12.13 -35.87 -44.66
C GLN A 361 11.65 -34.78 -43.67
N GLY A 362 11.12 -33.65 -44.15
CA GLY A 362 10.62 -32.57 -43.30
C GLY A 362 10.88 -31.17 -43.84
N TYR A 363 11.14 -30.21 -42.96
CA TYR A 363 11.34 -28.80 -43.27
C TYR A 363 12.76 -28.36 -42.90
N ARG A 364 13.41 -27.62 -43.80
CA ARG A 364 14.65 -26.90 -43.52
C ARG A 364 14.35 -25.43 -43.31
N GLY A 365 14.72 -24.90 -42.14
CA GLY A 365 14.43 -23.51 -41.77
C GLY A 365 15.36 -22.53 -42.48
N LYS A 366 14.85 -21.33 -42.75
CA LYS A 366 15.59 -20.19 -43.27
C LYS A 366 15.21 -18.95 -42.46
N VAL A 367 16.16 -18.06 -42.21
CA VAL A 367 15.87 -16.74 -41.64
C VAL A 367 16.70 -15.67 -42.34
N THR A 368 16.04 -14.57 -42.71
CA THR A 368 16.72 -13.35 -43.14
C THR A 368 16.65 -12.33 -42.01
N VAL A 369 17.77 -11.79 -41.56
CA VAL A 369 17.86 -10.77 -40.51
C VAL A 369 19.01 -9.81 -40.82
N ASN A 370 18.78 -8.50 -40.71
CA ASN A 370 19.74 -7.44 -41.10
C ASN A 370 20.29 -7.58 -42.53
N GLY A 371 19.45 -8.05 -43.46
CA GLY A 371 19.84 -8.32 -44.85
C GLY A 371 20.71 -9.57 -45.05
N GLN A 372 21.10 -10.27 -43.97
CA GLN A 372 21.82 -11.54 -44.03
C GLN A 372 20.86 -12.72 -44.00
N ARG A 373 21.10 -13.73 -44.84
CA ARG A 373 20.29 -14.95 -44.91
C ARG A 373 21.04 -16.12 -44.30
N PHE A 374 20.39 -16.82 -43.39
CA PHE A 374 20.87 -18.02 -42.73
C PHE A 374 19.96 -19.20 -43.09
N ILE A 375 20.55 -20.39 -43.25
CA ILE A 375 19.84 -21.62 -43.63
C ILE A 375 20.19 -22.69 -42.60
N GLY A 376 19.18 -23.43 -42.14
CA GLY A 376 19.32 -24.53 -41.19
C GLY A 376 20.16 -25.67 -41.78
N GLU A 377 20.99 -26.28 -40.95
CA GLU A 377 21.87 -27.38 -41.34
C GLU A 377 21.11 -28.72 -41.37
N ARG A 378 20.05 -28.86 -40.58
CA ARG A 378 19.25 -30.09 -40.47
C ARG A 378 17.84 -29.90 -41.00
N VAL A 379 17.20 -31.03 -41.28
CA VAL A 379 15.78 -31.12 -41.66
C VAL A 379 15.00 -31.62 -40.44
N PHE A 380 13.91 -30.95 -40.11
CA PHE A 380 13.05 -31.34 -38.99
C PHE A 380 11.66 -31.70 -39.47
N ASN A 381 11.01 -32.65 -38.80
CA ASN A 381 9.61 -32.99 -39.05
C ASN A 381 8.64 -31.82 -38.85
N GLU A 382 8.97 -30.85 -37.99
CA GLU A 382 8.14 -29.68 -37.69
C GLU A 382 8.79 -28.36 -38.09
N LYS A 383 8.00 -27.46 -38.73
CA LYS A 383 8.44 -26.09 -39.08
C LYS A 383 8.95 -25.30 -37.88
N LYS A 384 8.33 -25.50 -36.71
CA LYS A 384 8.70 -24.81 -35.47
C LYS A 384 10.14 -25.16 -35.06
N ALA A 385 10.52 -26.44 -35.10
CA ALA A 385 11.86 -26.89 -34.78
C ALA A 385 12.90 -26.38 -35.79
N ALA A 386 12.55 -26.43 -37.08
CA ALA A 386 13.39 -25.90 -38.16
C ALA A 386 13.66 -24.39 -38.01
N HIS A 387 12.66 -23.60 -37.58
CA HIS A 387 12.82 -22.17 -37.32
C HIS A 387 13.66 -21.87 -36.07
N GLN A 388 13.57 -22.69 -35.02
CA GLN A 388 14.39 -22.51 -33.82
C GLN A 388 15.86 -22.80 -34.08
N GLU A 389 16.18 -23.85 -34.85
CA GLU A 389 17.56 -24.14 -35.26
C GLU A 389 18.16 -22.97 -36.04
N VAL A 390 17.45 -22.48 -37.07
CA VAL A 390 18.02 -21.43 -37.92
C VAL A 390 18.13 -20.10 -37.17
N ALA A 391 17.27 -19.84 -36.18
CA ALA A 391 17.40 -18.69 -35.28
C ALA A 391 18.66 -18.76 -34.42
N PHE A 392 19.00 -19.95 -33.90
CA PHE A 392 20.24 -20.17 -33.15
C PHE A 392 21.48 -19.95 -34.02
N ILE A 393 21.48 -20.49 -35.26
CA ILE A 393 22.58 -20.30 -36.22
C ILE A 393 22.80 -18.81 -36.49
N ALA A 394 21.71 -18.07 -36.75
CA ALA A 394 21.76 -16.63 -36.98
C ALA A 394 22.34 -15.87 -35.76
N LEU A 395 21.84 -16.16 -34.55
CA LEU A 395 22.34 -15.55 -33.31
C LEU A 395 23.84 -15.79 -33.09
N LYS A 396 24.32 -17.01 -33.32
CA LYS A 396 25.72 -17.38 -33.15
C LYS A 396 26.63 -16.63 -34.13
N GLN A 397 26.22 -16.55 -35.40
CA GLN A 397 27.00 -15.89 -36.44
C GLN A 397 27.00 -14.36 -36.29
N LEU A 398 25.88 -13.76 -35.90
CA LEU A 398 25.80 -12.32 -35.61
C LEU A 398 26.68 -11.91 -34.42
N LYS A 399 26.75 -12.75 -33.39
CA LYS A 399 27.62 -12.49 -32.22
C LYS A 399 29.11 -12.53 -32.57
N LEU A 400 29.53 -13.51 -33.38
CA LEU A 400 30.91 -13.61 -33.87
C LEU A 400 31.32 -12.41 -34.74
N GLN A 401 30.39 -11.83 -35.49
CA GLN A 401 30.65 -10.62 -36.28
C GLN A 401 30.84 -9.38 -35.39
N GLN A 402 30.05 -9.24 -34.31
CA GLN A 402 30.21 -8.14 -33.36
C GLN A 402 31.58 -8.18 -32.66
N GLU A 403 32.02 -9.36 -32.23
CA GLU A 403 33.32 -9.56 -31.57
C GLU A 403 34.52 -9.29 -32.51
N SER A 404 34.32 -9.32 -33.83
CA SER A 404 35.37 -9.01 -34.82
C SER A 404 35.49 -7.53 -35.20
N THR A 405 34.60 -6.66 -34.70
CA THR A 405 34.54 -5.24 -35.09
C THR A 405 35.12 -4.28 -34.02
N ASP A 406 35.45 -4.78 -32.82
CA ASP A 406 35.95 -3.99 -31.68
C ASP A 406 37.48 -4.11 -31.48
N GLU A 407 38.30 -3.71 -32.47
CA GLU A 407 39.71 -3.32 -32.25
C GLU A 407 39.93 -1.82 -32.55
N PRO A 408 40.72 -1.08 -31.74
CA PRO A 408 40.50 0.35 -31.56
C PRO A 408 41.36 1.23 -32.47
N SER A 409 40.77 2.31 -33.01
CA SER A 409 41.53 3.46 -33.52
C SER A 409 41.30 4.68 -32.63
N SER A 410 42.38 5.10 -32.00
CA SER A 410 42.51 6.23 -31.09
C SER A 410 42.53 7.57 -31.82
N SER A 411 41.76 8.55 -31.35
CA SER A 411 42.19 9.96 -31.40
C SER A 411 41.48 10.80 -30.35
N VAL A 412 42.33 11.37 -29.50
CA VAL A 412 42.16 12.35 -28.41
C VAL A 412 41.62 13.70 -28.92
N MET A 413 40.86 14.44 -28.10
CA MET A 413 41.07 15.87 -27.77
C MET A 413 39.98 16.46 -26.84
N HIS A 414 40.46 16.87 -25.65
CA HIS A 414 40.07 17.93 -24.67
C HIS A 414 39.10 19.06 -25.09
N SER A 415 38.50 19.91 -24.25
CA SER A 415 38.31 20.14 -22.80
C SER A 415 37.41 21.40 -22.68
N GLU A 416 36.65 21.58 -21.60
CA GLU A 416 36.67 22.78 -20.73
C GLU A 416 35.39 22.95 -19.88
N ALA A 417 35.64 23.37 -18.64
CA ALA A 417 34.67 23.56 -17.58
C ALA A 417 34.10 24.99 -17.56
N SER A 418 32.91 25.15 -16.98
CA SER A 418 32.46 26.43 -16.41
C SER A 418 31.41 26.17 -15.32
N SER A 419 31.49 26.96 -14.25
CA SER A 419 30.88 26.76 -12.94
C SER A 419 29.68 27.68 -12.68
N SER A 420 28.83 27.23 -11.73
CA SER A 420 27.90 28.00 -10.87
C SER A 420 26.56 28.53 -11.44
N SER A 421 25.44 27.96 -10.98
CA SER A 421 24.61 28.51 -9.89
C SER A 421 23.37 27.60 -9.71
N SER A 422 23.17 27.06 -8.50
CA SER A 422 22.06 26.16 -8.20
C SER A 422 20.79 26.96 -7.91
N SER A 423 20.09 27.35 -8.97
CA SER A 423 18.64 27.54 -8.91
C SER A 423 18.02 26.15 -9.07
N GLY A 424 17.16 25.71 -8.15
CA GLY A 424 16.57 24.36 -8.19
C GLY A 424 15.86 24.09 -9.52
N ILE A 425 16.56 23.41 -10.44
CA ILE A 425 15.99 22.97 -11.71
C ILE A 425 15.01 21.84 -11.35
N THR A 426 13.72 22.11 -11.49
CA THR A 426 12.73 21.02 -11.51
C THR A 426 12.89 20.33 -12.87
N VAL A 427 13.54 19.17 -12.86
CA VAL A 427 13.69 18.34 -14.06
C VAL A 427 12.38 17.58 -14.26
N PHE A 428 11.62 17.96 -15.29
CA PHE A 428 10.51 17.15 -15.76
C PHE A 428 11.06 16.11 -16.72
N GLY A 429 11.15 14.86 -16.25
CA GLY A 429 11.45 13.72 -17.11
C GLY A 429 10.16 13.23 -17.77
N LYS A 430 10.14 13.16 -19.10
CA LYS A 430 9.15 12.37 -19.85
C LYS A 430 9.81 11.07 -20.26
N VAL A 431 9.19 9.94 -19.91
CA VAL A 431 9.60 8.61 -20.38
C VAL A 431 8.61 8.23 -21.47
N THR A 432 9.12 7.90 -22.65
CA THR A 432 8.33 7.30 -23.72
C THR A 432 8.50 5.79 -23.64
N VAL A 433 7.40 5.05 -23.67
CA VAL A 433 7.40 3.58 -23.65
C VAL A 433 6.86 3.08 -24.97
N ASP A 434 7.63 2.26 -25.67
CA ASP A 434 7.13 1.55 -26.84
C ASP A 434 6.25 0.38 -26.41
N LEU A 435 4.96 0.47 -26.71
CA LEU A 435 4.00 -0.58 -26.43
C LEU A 435 3.88 -1.53 -27.62
N SER A 436 3.80 -2.82 -27.33
CA SER A 436 3.34 -3.88 -28.25
C SER A 436 2.38 -4.77 -27.48
N ARG A 437 1.17 -4.25 -27.26
CA ARG A 437 0.13 -4.90 -26.44
C ARG A 437 -1.20 -4.96 -27.18
N GLU A 438 -1.93 -6.03 -26.94
CA GLU A 438 -3.30 -6.22 -27.41
C GLU A 438 -4.27 -6.08 -26.23
N VAL A 439 -5.36 -5.37 -26.45
CA VAL A 439 -6.50 -5.26 -25.54
C VAL A 439 -7.73 -5.77 -26.25
N ALA A 440 -8.49 -6.66 -25.63
CA ALA A 440 -9.68 -7.26 -26.23
C ALA A 440 -10.92 -6.93 -25.40
N SER A 441 -12.06 -6.87 -26.08
CA SER A 441 -13.38 -6.90 -25.43
C SER A 441 -13.74 -8.32 -24.98
N ASP A 442 -14.68 -8.41 -24.05
CA ASP A 442 -15.45 -9.64 -23.86
C ASP A 442 -16.32 -9.94 -25.10
N ARG A 443 -16.87 -11.15 -25.18
CA ARG A 443 -17.80 -11.51 -26.25
C ARG A 443 -19.09 -10.69 -26.13
N CYS A 444 -19.36 -9.83 -27.11
CA CYS A 444 -20.56 -8.98 -27.14
C CYS A 444 -21.62 -9.49 -28.12
N SER A 445 -22.77 -8.82 -28.21
CA SER A 445 -23.85 -9.22 -29.13
C SER A 445 -23.66 -8.65 -30.54
N THR A 446 -22.95 -7.52 -30.66
CA THR A 446 -22.70 -6.80 -31.92
C THR A 446 -21.24 -6.35 -32.03
N LYS A 447 -20.78 -6.03 -33.24
CA LYS A 447 -19.42 -5.52 -33.47
C LYS A 447 -19.24 -4.13 -32.87
N GLU A 448 -20.27 -3.30 -32.91
CA GLU A 448 -20.29 -1.95 -32.34
C GLU A 448 -20.15 -2.00 -30.82
N GLU A 449 -20.89 -2.90 -30.16
CA GLU A 449 -20.80 -3.12 -28.72
C GLU A 449 -19.43 -3.68 -28.31
N ALA A 450 -18.88 -4.63 -29.08
CA ALA A 450 -17.53 -5.18 -28.87
C ALA A 450 -16.46 -4.08 -29.01
N THR A 451 -16.62 -3.20 -29.99
CA THR A 451 -15.71 -2.07 -30.21
C THR A 451 -15.74 -1.12 -29.01
N GLU A 452 -16.91 -0.68 -28.59
CA GLU A 452 -17.05 0.22 -27.44
C GLU A 452 -16.57 -0.42 -26.14
N ALA A 453 -16.79 -1.72 -25.95
CA ALA A 453 -16.24 -2.46 -24.82
C ALA A 453 -14.71 -2.49 -24.83
N ALA A 454 -14.08 -2.75 -25.99
CA ALA A 454 -12.62 -2.76 -26.08
C ALA A 454 -12.02 -1.36 -25.85
N TYR A 455 -12.64 -0.32 -26.41
CA TYR A 455 -12.22 1.07 -26.18
C TYR A 455 -12.49 1.52 -24.75
N LYS A 456 -13.48 0.98 -24.05
CA LYS A 456 -13.69 1.21 -22.63
C LYS A 456 -12.52 0.67 -21.79
N VAL A 457 -11.99 -0.51 -22.12
CA VAL A 457 -10.81 -1.07 -21.43
C VAL A 457 -9.57 -0.18 -21.63
N LEU A 458 -9.37 0.35 -22.84
CA LEU A 458 -8.30 1.34 -23.10
C LEU A 458 -8.53 2.66 -22.36
N TRP A 459 -9.76 3.15 -22.37
CA TRP A 459 -10.16 4.36 -21.66
C TRP A 459 -9.84 4.27 -20.15
N GLU A 460 -10.12 3.12 -19.52
CA GLU A 460 -9.75 2.83 -18.13
C GLU A 460 -8.23 2.76 -17.94
N SER A 461 -7.52 2.12 -18.86
CA SER A 461 -6.06 1.92 -18.79
C SER A 461 -5.26 3.23 -18.90
N PHE A 462 -5.76 4.19 -19.69
CA PHE A 462 -5.15 5.51 -19.86
C PHE A 462 -5.76 6.59 -18.95
N CYS A 463 -6.65 6.21 -18.02
CA CYS A 463 -7.31 7.13 -17.08
C CYS A 463 -7.95 8.35 -17.77
N ILE A 464 -8.57 8.13 -18.93
CA ILE A 464 -9.16 9.19 -19.75
C ILE A 464 -10.46 9.68 -19.08
N SER A 465 -10.84 10.95 -19.29
CA SER A 465 -12.10 11.49 -18.73
C SER A 465 -13.32 10.83 -19.36
N ALA A 466 -14.39 10.62 -18.58
CA ALA A 466 -15.57 9.90 -19.04
C ALA A 466 -16.28 10.60 -20.21
N PRO A 467 -16.87 9.84 -21.17
CA PRO A 467 -17.67 10.42 -22.24
C PRO A 467 -18.84 11.25 -21.68
N ILE A 468 -19.06 12.44 -22.26
CA ILE A 468 -20.27 13.23 -22.01
C ILE A 468 -21.42 12.78 -22.92
N GLU A 469 -22.65 13.26 -22.69
CA GLU A 469 -23.84 12.87 -23.45
C GLU A 469 -23.63 13.06 -24.96
N GLY A 470 -23.74 11.98 -25.74
CA GLY A 470 -23.50 11.95 -27.19
C GLY A 470 -22.09 11.51 -27.62
N GLN A 471 -21.16 11.29 -26.69
CA GLN A 471 -19.82 10.73 -26.97
C GLN A 471 -19.75 9.24 -26.61
N THR A 472 -18.83 8.53 -27.28
CA THR A 472 -18.55 7.12 -27.02
C THR A 472 -17.15 6.93 -26.43
N TYR A 473 -16.86 5.75 -25.86
CA TYR A 473 -15.53 5.45 -25.33
C TYR A 473 -14.48 5.50 -26.44
N LYS A 474 -14.86 5.06 -27.64
CA LYS A 474 -14.02 5.17 -28.84
C LYS A 474 -13.71 6.64 -29.17
N SER A 475 -14.71 7.51 -29.22
CA SER A 475 -14.49 8.91 -29.63
C SER A 475 -13.56 9.65 -28.66
N VAL A 476 -13.76 9.50 -27.35
CA VAL A 476 -12.92 10.19 -26.35
C VAL A 476 -11.50 9.62 -26.28
N THR A 477 -11.34 8.32 -26.48
CA THR A 477 -10.02 7.68 -26.49
C THR A 477 -9.23 8.14 -27.71
N MET A 478 -9.86 8.19 -28.88
CA MET A 478 -9.22 8.67 -30.10
C MET A 478 -8.84 10.15 -30.01
N GLU A 479 -9.68 11.00 -29.39
CA GLU A 479 -9.36 12.40 -29.13
C GLU A 479 -8.15 12.55 -28.20
N TYR A 480 -8.11 11.80 -27.10
CA TYR A 480 -6.96 11.79 -26.18
C TYR A 480 -5.67 11.35 -26.89
N PHE A 481 -5.72 10.30 -27.72
CA PHE A 481 -4.56 9.82 -28.46
C PHE A 481 -4.06 10.88 -29.45
N ASN A 482 -4.97 11.58 -30.13
CA ASN A 482 -4.61 12.67 -31.04
C ASN A 482 -3.94 13.85 -30.29
N ILE A 483 -4.49 14.26 -29.15
CA ILE A 483 -3.95 15.37 -28.34
C ILE A 483 -2.54 15.06 -27.84
N ASN A 484 -2.27 13.81 -27.46
CA ASN A 484 -0.98 13.40 -26.91
C ASN A 484 0.02 12.90 -27.97
N GLY A 485 -0.39 12.87 -29.25
CA GLY A 485 0.46 12.42 -30.36
C GLY A 485 0.73 10.91 -30.35
N PHE A 486 -0.17 10.12 -29.76
CA PHE A 486 -0.03 8.67 -29.64
C PHE A 486 -0.44 7.93 -30.92
N PRO A 487 0.20 6.79 -31.25
CA PRO A 487 -0.25 5.90 -32.31
C PRO A 487 -1.69 5.44 -32.08
N LYS A 488 -2.53 5.52 -33.13
CA LYS A 488 -3.93 5.08 -33.05
C LYS A 488 -4.00 3.56 -32.88
N PRO A 489 -4.89 3.04 -32.00
CA PRO A 489 -5.07 1.59 -31.87
C PRO A 489 -5.54 0.98 -33.19
N ILE A 490 -4.99 -0.18 -33.56
CA ILE A 490 -5.42 -0.93 -34.73
C ILE A 490 -6.55 -1.86 -34.30
N GLU A 491 -7.74 -1.67 -34.88
CA GLU A 491 -8.92 -2.51 -34.66
C GLU A 491 -8.82 -3.79 -35.50
N ASP A 492 -8.97 -4.94 -34.84
CA ASP A 492 -8.95 -6.26 -35.44
C ASP A 492 -10.18 -7.05 -34.97
N PHE A 493 -10.87 -7.67 -35.93
CA PHE A 493 -12.08 -8.47 -35.68
C PHE A 493 -11.86 -9.85 -36.26
N ASP A 494 -12.07 -10.88 -35.43
CA ASP A 494 -12.13 -12.25 -35.93
C ASP A 494 -13.51 -12.47 -36.57
N ASP A 495 -13.54 -12.89 -37.85
CA ASP A 495 -14.74 -13.10 -38.65
C ASP A 495 -15.74 -14.10 -38.03
N SER A 496 -15.30 -14.89 -37.05
CA SER A 496 -16.10 -15.87 -36.33
C SER A 496 -16.56 -15.42 -34.93
N THR A 497 -16.13 -14.24 -34.46
CA THR A 497 -16.42 -13.77 -33.09
C THR A 497 -16.87 -12.31 -33.03
N THR A 498 -17.75 -12.03 -32.07
CA THR A 498 -18.15 -10.67 -31.67
C THR A 498 -17.17 -10.10 -30.63
N ILE A 499 -15.88 -10.28 -30.87
CA ILE A 499 -14.78 -9.77 -30.05
C ILE A 499 -13.99 -8.78 -30.90
N CYS A 500 -13.85 -7.56 -30.39
CA CYS A 500 -12.95 -6.54 -30.94
C CYS A 500 -11.62 -6.59 -30.18
N LYS A 501 -10.51 -6.59 -30.94
CA LYS A 501 -9.15 -6.50 -30.44
C LYS A 501 -8.51 -5.20 -30.89
N LEU A 502 -7.88 -4.49 -29.96
CA LEU A 502 -7.18 -3.23 -30.17
C LEU A 502 -5.69 -3.48 -29.95
N LYS A 503 -4.89 -3.31 -31.01
CA LYS A 503 -3.43 -3.42 -30.94
C LYS A 503 -2.83 -2.03 -30.76
N LEU A 504 -2.12 -1.84 -29.65
CA LEU A 504 -1.32 -0.66 -29.35
C LEU A 504 0.13 -0.96 -29.76
N VAL A 505 0.59 -0.30 -30.82
CA VAL A 505 1.94 -0.49 -31.35
C VAL A 505 2.60 0.87 -31.54
N GLY A 506 3.75 1.07 -30.89
CA GLY A 506 4.58 2.28 -31.04
C GLY A 506 4.73 3.08 -29.73
N PRO A 507 5.21 4.33 -29.82
CA PRO A 507 5.62 5.12 -28.66
C PRO A 507 4.43 5.81 -27.97
N PHE A 508 4.31 5.64 -26.64
CA PHE A 508 3.32 6.28 -25.77
C PHE A 508 3.99 7.06 -24.63
#